data_AF-A0A2N2JHY9-F1
#
_entry.id   AF-A0A2N2JHY9-F1
#
_cell.length_a   1.000
_cell.length_b   1.000
_cell.length_c   1.000
_cell.angle_alpha   90.00
_cell.angle_beta   90.00
_cell.angle_gamma   90.00
#
_symmetry.space_group_name_H-M   'P 1'
#
loop_
_entity.id
_entity.type
_entity.pdbx_description
1 polymer ?
#
loop_
_entity_poly.entity_id
_entity_poly.type
_entity_poly.pdbx_seq_one_letter_code
_entity_poly.pdbx_strand_id
1 'polypeptide(L)'
;MRALAPARPWLIVPSVALALAALAGCDAAGGGLPPLDADVKTGDTTSGRPSVDGELFAGTASLTSKADEARFAGVTTIDGDLVVTAQDSAGIRLDDLEVVTGSIRVVGKVGTEASGNLTLPRLTRVGGNIVFAYTHSVGTIDLPNLRTVGGHVDLGHGIFDLEAGRLETINGDLRLRDVGLVAVDLSALTSLGGALRATRYSTSAAGGSLSLTFPSLRAIGGDIDLSAGATTYLVARRLATLAGDIDLTDLAVGVDLPNLVSVDGEVRLTRLDAFTLSLDSLVEVSGDVSVTGSGGVGIVSLALPRLAAVGGRVTFTDLADTEAIRLPALTDLGAALTVTLDSRLTTLSVTSLPILHSDLIVTDNGQALLVDLPALSSVGGNLELQRTGGVDARLGALATVTGDLRVAATPINRLGLPALTAVGRHLVISDVTCNDGVVAFPLLATIGGDLEVVRATWLSSLLAPALTHVGSVAGGFPFGDLRVESNPDLAALTLPALEAVEGHVSVRHNALLESEDVAATFATVTVGGEVTLCGNLEGEVCP
;
A
#
# COMPACT_ATOMS: atom_id res chain seq x y z
N MET A 1 37.09 45.22 -29.74
CA MET A 1 36.40 45.54 -31.02
C MET A 1 35.17 44.65 -31.17
N ARG A 2 34.25 45.03 -32.05
CA ARG A 2 32.86 44.54 -32.22
C ARG A 2 32.54 43.04 -31.99
N ALA A 3 31.39 42.88 -31.32
CA ALA A 3 30.42 41.78 -31.26
C ALA A 3 30.25 40.84 -32.48
N LEU A 4 29.73 39.63 -32.20
CA LEU A 4 28.44 39.13 -32.73
C LEU A 4 28.00 37.81 -32.04
N ALA A 5 26.69 37.68 -31.77
CA ALA A 5 25.97 36.41 -31.60
C ALA A 5 25.02 36.25 -32.81
N PRO A 6 24.48 35.06 -33.17
CA PRO A 6 23.27 34.58 -32.46
C PRO A 6 22.98 33.05 -32.48
N ALA A 7 21.99 32.67 -31.66
CA ALA A 7 20.93 31.65 -31.88
C ALA A 7 21.21 30.14 -32.15
N ARG A 8 20.26 29.33 -31.65
CA ARG A 8 20.12 27.86 -31.80
C ARG A 8 19.72 27.44 -33.23
N PRO A 9 19.71 26.13 -33.53
CA PRO A 9 18.40 25.50 -33.70
C PRO A 9 18.23 24.11 -33.05
N TRP A 10 16.98 23.77 -32.76
CA TRP A 10 16.52 22.38 -32.55
C TRP A 10 16.12 21.78 -33.90
N LEU A 11 16.36 20.50 -34.16
CA LEU A 11 15.88 19.84 -35.38
C LEU A 11 15.52 18.35 -35.20
N ILE A 12 14.21 18.08 -35.32
CA ILE A 12 13.57 17.03 -36.14
C ILE A 12 13.71 15.53 -35.77
N VAL A 13 12.53 14.89 -35.72
CA VAL A 13 12.21 13.45 -35.57
C VAL A 13 12.33 12.71 -36.94
N PRO A 14 12.37 11.36 -37.00
CA PRO A 14 11.16 10.67 -37.47
C PRO A 14 10.88 9.24 -36.93
N SER A 15 9.63 9.04 -36.53
CA SER A 15 8.69 7.98 -36.93
C SER A 15 9.12 6.52 -37.24
N VAL A 16 8.48 5.60 -36.49
CA VAL A 16 7.75 4.38 -36.94
C VAL A 16 8.52 3.27 -37.68
N ALA A 17 8.52 2.07 -37.06
CA ALA A 17 8.45 0.80 -37.77
C ALA A 17 7.51 -0.18 -37.04
N LEU A 18 6.63 -0.81 -37.82
CA LEU A 18 5.59 -1.75 -37.38
C LEU A 18 6.15 -3.18 -37.36
N ALA A 19 5.84 -3.98 -36.33
CA ALA A 19 6.03 -5.43 -36.36
C ALA A 19 4.88 -6.13 -35.63
N LEU A 20 4.21 -7.05 -36.32
CA LEU A 20 3.07 -7.83 -35.85
C LEU A 20 3.46 -9.33 -35.80
N ALA A 21 2.71 -10.11 -35.01
CA ALA A 21 2.60 -11.59 -35.02
C ALA A 21 3.52 -12.44 -34.08
N ALA A 22 2.94 -12.74 -32.91
CA ALA A 22 2.31 -14.05 -32.57
C ALA A 22 3.10 -15.24 -31.94
N LEU A 23 2.52 -15.75 -30.83
CA LEU A 23 2.40 -17.16 -30.36
C LEU A 23 3.70 -17.89 -29.87
N ALA A 24 3.79 -18.59 -28.72
CA ALA A 24 2.79 -19.27 -27.86
C ALA A 24 3.37 -19.79 -26.51
N GLY A 25 2.50 -20.02 -25.50
CA GLY A 25 2.73 -20.78 -24.22
C GLY A 25 3.55 -20.05 -23.13
N CYS A 26 3.51 -20.33 -21.82
CA CYS A 26 2.70 -21.20 -20.93
C CYS A 26 3.15 -20.93 -19.45
N ASP A 27 2.36 -21.08 -18.36
CA ASP A 27 0.90 -21.26 -18.24
C ASP A 27 0.35 -20.94 -16.81
N ALA A 28 -0.95 -20.64 -16.73
CA ALA A 28 -1.96 -20.90 -15.66
C ALA A 28 -1.70 -20.79 -14.12
N ALA A 29 -2.39 -19.82 -13.49
CA ALA A 29 -3.23 -19.95 -12.27
C ALA A 29 -3.99 -18.62 -12.05
N GLY A 30 -5.25 -18.53 -11.61
CA GLY A 30 -6.21 -19.58 -11.23
C GLY A 30 -7.40 -18.99 -10.43
N GLY A 31 -8.11 -18.01 -10.98
CA GLY A 31 -9.23 -17.33 -10.29
C GLY A 31 -10.32 -16.88 -11.27
N GLY A 32 -11.35 -17.72 -11.45
CA GLY A 32 -12.39 -17.50 -12.45
C GLY A 32 -13.42 -16.44 -12.04
N LEU A 33 -13.49 -15.35 -12.80
CA LEU A 33 -14.67 -14.47 -12.83
C LEU A 33 -15.86 -15.25 -13.40
N PRO A 34 -17.09 -15.11 -12.86
CA PRO A 34 -18.28 -15.56 -13.55
C PRO A 34 -18.53 -14.69 -14.79
N PRO A 35 -19.00 -15.25 -15.92
CA PRO A 35 -19.18 -14.49 -17.15
C PRO A 35 -20.34 -13.50 -17.03
N LEU A 36 -20.07 -12.25 -17.39
CA LEU A 36 -21.09 -11.31 -17.87
C LEU A 36 -21.46 -11.73 -19.29
N ASP A 37 -22.45 -12.61 -19.44
CA ASP A 37 -23.10 -12.77 -20.74
C ASP A 37 -24.58 -13.16 -20.64
N ALA A 38 -25.31 -12.86 -21.70
CA ALA A 38 -26.77 -12.82 -21.70
C ALA A 38 -27.40 -14.23 -21.72
N ASP A 39 -28.38 -14.44 -20.83
CA ASP A 39 -29.56 -15.25 -21.18
C ASP A 39 -30.74 -14.93 -20.24
N VAL A 40 -31.51 -13.88 -20.54
CA VAL A 40 -32.88 -13.77 -20.00
C VAL A 40 -33.73 -14.79 -20.74
N LYS A 41 -33.72 -16.02 -20.24
CA LYS A 41 -34.81 -16.95 -20.54
C LYS A 41 -36.09 -16.29 -20.05
N THR A 42 -37.03 -16.07 -20.95
CA THR A 42 -38.41 -15.70 -20.62
C THR A 42 -39.09 -16.88 -19.94
N GLY A 43 -38.79 -17.03 -18.65
CA GLY A 43 -39.48 -17.95 -17.76
C GLY A 43 -40.91 -17.49 -17.59
N ASP A 44 -41.84 -18.36 -17.99
CA ASP A 44 -43.28 -18.16 -17.86
C ASP A 44 -43.66 -17.96 -16.38
N THR A 45 -43.80 -16.70 -15.99
CA THR A 45 -44.50 -16.31 -14.76
C THR A 45 -45.91 -15.88 -15.15
N THR A 46 -46.88 -16.39 -14.40
CA THR A 46 -48.32 -16.23 -14.63
C THR A 46 -48.69 -14.82 -15.06
N SER A 47 -49.31 -14.70 -16.22
CA SER A 47 -49.51 -13.47 -16.98
C SER A 47 -50.41 -12.42 -16.29
N GLY A 48 -49.85 -11.68 -15.34
CA GLY A 48 -50.28 -10.32 -15.04
C GLY A 48 -49.90 -9.42 -16.22
N ARG A 49 -50.88 -8.91 -16.97
CA ARG A 49 -50.60 -7.84 -17.94
C ARG A 49 -50.15 -6.60 -17.17
N PRO A 50 -49.19 -5.81 -17.69
CA PRO A 50 -48.90 -4.49 -17.14
C PRO A 50 -50.20 -3.67 -17.08
N SER A 51 -50.58 -3.24 -15.88
CA SER A 51 -51.74 -2.39 -15.63
C SER A 51 -51.26 -0.97 -15.34
N VAL A 52 -51.95 0.00 -15.93
CA VAL A 52 -51.76 1.43 -15.67
C VAL A 52 -53.00 1.95 -14.95
N ASP A 53 -52.93 2.00 -13.63
CA ASP A 53 -54.00 2.55 -12.78
C ASP A 53 -53.68 4.01 -12.46
N GLY A 54 -53.79 4.86 -13.50
CA GLY A 54 -53.56 6.31 -13.43
C GLY A 54 -52.11 6.68 -13.12
N GLU A 55 -51.77 6.68 -11.84
CA GLU A 55 -50.47 7.07 -11.28
C GLU A 55 -49.49 5.90 -11.14
N LEU A 56 -49.99 4.65 -11.14
CA LEU A 56 -49.19 3.44 -10.92
C LEU A 56 -49.05 2.61 -12.20
N PHE A 57 -47.80 2.28 -12.56
CA PHE A 57 -47.45 1.26 -13.55
C PHE A 57 -46.89 0.01 -12.85
N ALA A 58 -47.53 -1.14 -12.99
CA ALA A 58 -47.05 -2.40 -12.42
C ALA A 58 -46.22 -3.23 -13.43
N GLY A 59 -45.05 -3.72 -13.00
CA GLY A 59 -44.13 -4.53 -13.78
C GLY A 59 -43.06 -3.72 -14.54
N THR A 60 -42.35 -4.38 -15.46
CA THR A 60 -41.22 -3.77 -16.18
C THR A 60 -41.67 -2.73 -17.21
N ALA A 61 -41.32 -1.47 -16.95
CA ALA A 61 -41.53 -0.32 -17.81
C ALA A 61 -40.44 -0.23 -18.88
N SER A 62 -40.66 -0.86 -20.04
CA SER A 62 -39.73 -0.75 -21.19
C SER A 62 -40.01 0.47 -22.07
N LEU A 63 -38.99 1.30 -22.29
CA LEU A 63 -38.93 2.42 -23.24
C LEU A 63 -37.97 2.08 -24.37
N THR A 64 -38.50 1.79 -25.55
CA THR A 64 -37.75 1.37 -26.74
C THR A 64 -37.62 2.48 -27.79
N SER A 65 -38.45 3.52 -27.68
CA SER A 65 -38.48 4.70 -28.54
C SER A 65 -39.03 5.92 -27.77
N LYS A 66 -38.85 7.14 -28.30
CA LYS A 66 -39.46 8.36 -27.76
C LYS A 66 -40.99 8.28 -27.64
N ALA A 67 -41.65 7.55 -28.55
CA ALA A 67 -43.10 7.39 -28.54
C ALA A 67 -43.61 6.63 -27.29
N ASP A 68 -42.77 5.84 -26.63
CA ASP A 68 -43.15 5.10 -25.42
C ASP A 68 -43.40 6.05 -24.22
N GLU A 69 -42.89 7.29 -24.21
CA GLU A 69 -43.15 8.29 -23.15
C GLU A 69 -44.64 8.55 -22.93
N ALA A 70 -45.42 8.59 -24.02
CA ALA A 70 -46.87 8.82 -23.96
C ALA A 70 -47.62 7.72 -23.19
N ARG A 71 -47.02 6.53 -23.02
CA ARG A 71 -47.58 5.44 -22.19
C ARG A 71 -47.41 5.69 -20.69
N PHE A 72 -46.53 6.60 -20.30
CA PHE A 72 -46.16 6.90 -18.92
C PHE A 72 -46.52 8.32 -18.48
N ALA A 73 -47.23 9.10 -19.31
CA ALA A 73 -47.75 10.40 -18.91
C ALA A 73 -48.71 10.24 -17.72
N GLY A 74 -48.49 11.00 -16.63
CA GLY A 74 -49.22 10.87 -15.37
C GLY A 74 -48.77 9.72 -14.45
N VAL A 75 -47.85 8.84 -14.87
CA VAL A 75 -47.33 7.78 -14.00
C VAL A 75 -46.31 8.36 -13.03
N THR A 76 -46.64 8.35 -11.73
CA THR A 76 -45.76 8.80 -10.65
C THR A 76 -44.93 7.65 -10.07
N THR A 77 -45.43 6.42 -10.14
CA THR A 77 -44.77 5.24 -9.58
C THR A 77 -44.69 4.10 -10.59
N ILE A 78 -43.48 3.56 -10.77
CA ILE A 78 -43.26 2.27 -11.42
C ILE A 78 -43.01 1.24 -10.31
N ASP A 79 -43.95 0.31 -10.11
CA ASP A 79 -43.76 -0.85 -9.25
C ASP A 79 -43.12 -2.00 -10.04
N GLY A 80 -41.80 -1.92 -10.17
CA GLY A 80 -41.00 -2.77 -11.04
C GLY A 80 -39.76 -2.03 -11.57
N ASP A 81 -39.15 -2.58 -12.63
CA ASP A 81 -37.97 -2.00 -13.26
C ASP A 81 -38.32 -1.01 -14.37
N LEU A 82 -37.52 0.05 -14.53
CA LEU A 82 -37.53 0.94 -15.69
C LEU A 82 -36.38 0.57 -16.62
N VAL A 83 -36.69 0.13 -17.85
CA VAL A 83 -35.68 -0.29 -18.83
C VAL A 83 -35.72 0.63 -20.05
N VAL A 84 -34.67 1.43 -20.24
CA VAL A 84 -34.54 2.35 -21.37
C VAL A 84 -33.56 1.75 -22.37
N THR A 85 -34.04 1.38 -23.56
CA THR A 85 -33.20 0.98 -24.70
C THR A 85 -33.32 1.95 -25.88
N ALA A 86 -34.17 2.97 -25.76
CA ALA A 86 -34.41 3.97 -26.79
C ALA A 86 -33.11 4.68 -27.22
N GLN A 87 -32.90 4.76 -28.53
CA GLN A 87 -31.76 5.44 -29.15
C GLN A 87 -32.28 6.71 -29.85
N ASP A 88 -32.76 7.68 -29.07
CA ASP A 88 -33.38 8.91 -29.58
C ASP A 88 -32.58 10.15 -29.19
N SER A 89 -32.22 10.97 -30.17
CA SER A 89 -31.41 12.17 -29.96
C SER A 89 -32.17 13.34 -29.32
N ALA A 90 -33.50 13.29 -29.27
CA ALA A 90 -34.30 14.22 -28.46
C ALA A 90 -34.28 13.86 -26.95
N GLY A 91 -33.63 12.76 -26.56
CA GLY A 91 -33.58 12.26 -25.20
C GLY A 91 -34.90 11.65 -24.73
N ILE A 92 -34.86 11.00 -23.57
CA ILE A 92 -36.02 10.42 -22.89
C ILE A 92 -36.34 11.23 -21.63
N ARG A 93 -37.62 11.56 -21.44
CA ARG A 93 -38.12 12.38 -20.33
C ARG A 93 -39.43 11.83 -19.79
N LEU A 94 -39.51 11.67 -18.47
CA LEU A 94 -40.74 11.28 -17.76
C LEU A 94 -41.03 12.33 -16.67
N ASP A 95 -41.85 13.32 -16.99
CA ASP A 95 -42.06 14.51 -16.14
C ASP A 95 -42.70 14.23 -14.78
N ASP A 96 -43.59 13.23 -14.70
CA ASP A 96 -44.38 12.93 -13.50
C ASP A 96 -43.75 11.84 -12.61
N LEU A 97 -42.73 11.12 -13.08
CA LEU A 97 -42.18 9.95 -12.38
C LEU A 97 -41.43 10.37 -11.10
N GLU A 98 -41.92 9.91 -9.96
CA GLU A 98 -41.39 10.21 -8.62
C GLU A 98 -40.66 9.01 -7.99
N VAL A 99 -41.09 7.77 -8.28
CA VAL A 99 -40.55 6.54 -7.67
C VAL A 99 -40.43 5.39 -8.68
N VAL A 100 -39.31 4.67 -8.62
CA VAL A 100 -39.16 3.32 -9.21
C VAL A 100 -38.87 2.35 -8.06
N THR A 101 -39.70 1.33 -7.84
CA THR A 101 -39.48 0.37 -6.73
C THR A 101 -38.40 -0.66 -7.05
N GLY A 102 -38.25 -1.03 -8.32
CA GLY A 102 -37.15 -1.84 -8.84
C GLY A 102 -35.97 -0.99 -9.30
N SER A 103 -35.29 -1.47 -10.34
CA SER A 103 -34.06 -0.86 -10.88
C SER A 103 -34.34 0.02 -12.10
N ILE A 104 -33.53 1.06 -12.30
CA ILE A 104 -33.43 1.78 -13.57
C ILE A 104 -32.25 1.18 -14.35
N ARG A 105 -32.49 0.71 -15.58
CA ARG A 105 -31.46 0.18 -16.47
C ARG A 105 -31.52 0.83 -17.84
N VAL A 106 -30.49 1.60 -18.16
CA VAL A 106 -30.31 2.24 -19.46
C VAL A 106 -29.30 1.44 -20.26
N VAL A 107 -29.71 0.96 -21.43
CA VAL A 107 -28.90 0.12 -22.32
C VAL A 107 -28.74 0.85 -23.64
N GLY A 108 -27.52 1.31 -23.90
CA GLY A 108 -27.12 1.82 -25.21
C GLY A 108 -26.77 0.68 -26.16
N LYS A 109 -26.44 1.04 -27.39
CA LYS A 109 -25.98 0.09 -28.41
C LYS A 109 -24.53 0.41 -28.80
N VAL A 110 -23.73 -0.65 -28.89
CA VAL A 110 -22.32 -0.55 -29.31
C VAL A 110 -22.24 0.01 -30.73
N GLY A 111 -21.43 1.05 -30.92
CA GLY A 111 -21.16 1.64 -32.24
C GLY A 111 -22.25 2.56 -32.81
N THR A 112 -23.16 3.10 -31.98
CA THR A 112 -24.13 4.12 -32.39
C THR A 112 -24.07 5.37 -31.52
N GLU A 113 -23.82 6.53 -32.14
CA GLU A 113 -23.72 7.85 -31.48
C GLU A 113 -25.10 8.49 -31.19
N ALA A 114 -26.07 7.71 -30.71
CA ALA A 114 -27.38 8.23 -30.36
C ALA A 114 -27.29 9.05 -29.06
N SER A 115 -27.00 10.34 -29.19
CA SER A 115 -26.88 11.26 -28.06
C SER A 115 -28.20 11.95 -27.75
N GLY A 116 -28.84 11.47 -26.68
CA GLY A 116 -30.00 12.10 -26.05
C GLY A 116 -29.86 12.03 -24.53
N ASN A 117 -30.44 13.00 -23.83
CA ASN A 117 -30.44 13.05 -22.37
C ASN A 117 -31.44 12.05 -21.78
N LEU A 118 -31.24 11.61 -20.54
CA LEU A 118 -32.30 11.00 -19.73
C LEU A 118 -32.67 11.99 -18.62
N THR A 119 -33.89 12.50 -18.61
CA THR A 119 -34.34 13.48 -17.61
C THR A 119 -35.54 12.98 -16.84
N LEU A 120 -35.38 12.76 -15.53
CA LEU A 120 -36.43 12.30 -14.63
C LEU A 120 -36.61 13.37 -13.52
N PRO A 121 -37.25 14.51 -13.84
CA PRO A 121 -37.15 15.75 -13.07
C PRO A 121 -37.79 15.66 -11.67
N ARG A 122 -38.71 14.71 -11.46
CA ARG A 122 -39.39 14.48 -10.17
C ARG A 122 -38.90 13.24 -9.44
N LEU A 123 -38.04 12.42 -10.03
CA LEU A 123 -37.63 11.15 -9.43
C LEU A 123 -36.91 11.43 -8.12
N THR A 124 -37.42 10.90 -7.01
CA THR A 124 -36.86 11.05 -5.66
C THR A 124 -36.18 9.78 -5.15
N ARG A 125 -36.60 8.61 -5.65
CA ARG A 125 -36.14 7.31 -5.15
C ARG A 125 -36.11 6.23 -6.23
N VAL A 126 -35.03 5.46 -6.23
CA VAL A 126 -34.93 4.15 -6.88
C VAL A 126 -34.75 3.08 -5.79
N GLY A 127 -35.59 2.06 -5.78
CA GLY A 127 -35.54 0.99 -4.76
C GLY A 127 -34.48 -0.07 -5.05
N GLY A 128 -34.20 -0.33 -6.33
CA GLY A 128 -33.12 -1.21 -6.81
C GLY A 128 -31.88 -0.45 -7.27
N ASN A 129 -31.24 -0.95 -8.32
CA ASN A 129 -30.02 -0.40 -8.89
C ASN A 129 -30.30 0.72 -9.90
N ILE A 130 -29.31 1.57 -10.16
CA ILE A 130 -29.24 2.37 -11.39
C ILE A 130 -28.06 1.85 -12.21
N VAL A 131 -28.32 1.36 -13.43
CA VAL A 131 -27.31 0.70 -14.29
C VAL A 131 -27.30 1.34 -15.67
N PHE A 132 -26.15 1.86 -16.08
CA PHE A 132 -25.89 2.35 -17.44
C PHE A 132 -24.90 1.40 -18.12
N ALA A 133 -25.30 0.83 -19.27
CA ALA A 133 -24.50 -0.15 -20.00
C ALA A 133 -24.46 0.18 -21.50
N TYR A 134 -23.25 0.22 -22.07
CA TYR A 134 -22.98 0.44 -23.50
C TYR A 134 -23.57 1.75 -24.06
N THR A 135 -23.80 2.74 -23.20
CA THR A 135 -24.35 4.05 -23.54
C THR A 135 -23.24 4.97 -24.07
N HIS A 136 -22.72 4.65 -25.26
CA HIS A 136 -21.54 5.28 -25.88
C HIS A 136 -21.64 6.81 -26.06
N SER A 137 -22.83 7.40 -25.95
CA SER A 137 -23.06 8.84 -26.16
C SER A 137 -24.32 9.39 -25.47
N VAL A 138 -24.91 8.72 -24.47
CA VAL A 138 -26.05 9.32 -23.73
C VAL A 138 -25.57 10.66 -23.16
N GLY A 139 -26.37 11.70 -23.34
CA GLY A 139 -26.00 13.05 -22.91
C GLY A 139 -26.10 13.20 -21.39
N THR A 140 -26.63 14.32 -20.93
CA THR A 140 -26.85 14.53 -19.50
C THR A 140 -27.90 13.53 -18.97
N ILE A 141 -27.53 12.84 -17.89
CA ILE A 141 -28.43 12.07 -17.05
C ILE A 141 -28.86 13.02 -15.91
N ASP A 142 -30.01 13.66 -16.08
CA ASP A 142 -30.54 14.69 -15.18
C ASP A 142 -31.58 14.07 -14.21
N LEU A 143 -31.15 13.92 -12.96
CA LEU A 143 -31.90 13.30 -11.85
C LEU A 143 -31.96 14.30 -10.67
N PRO A 144 -32.50 15.51 -10.86
CA PRO A 144 -32.18 16.69 -10.05
C PRO A 144 -32.84 16.68 -8.67
N ASN A 145 -33.77 15.73 -8.44
CA ASN A 145 -34.47 15.52 -7.18
C ASN A 145 -34.22 14.13 -6.57
N LEU A 146 -33.38 13.29 -7.19
CA LEU A 146 -33.10 11.95 -6.69
C LEU A 146 -32.35 12.06 -5.37
N ARG A 147 -32.86 11.41 -4.31
CA ARG A 147 -32.26 11.41 -2.97
C ARG A 147 -31.69 10.06 -2.55
N THR A 148 -32.26 8.96 -3.03
CA THR A 148 -31.89 7.62 -2.58
C THR A 148 -31.85 6.60 -3.71
N VAL A 149 -30.81 5.76 -3.70
CA VAL A 149 -30.71 4.52 -4.49
C VAL A 149 -30.58 3.36 -3.52
N GLY A 150 -31.52 2.41 -3.58
CA GLY A 150 -31.57 1.27 -2.66
C GLY A 150 -30.59 0.14 -2.97
N GLY A 151 -30.07 0.09 -4.20
CA GLY A 151 -28.98 -0.78 -4.64
C GLY A 151 -27.73 0.00 -5.04
N HIS A 152 -27.02 -0.48 -6.06
CA HIS A 152 -25.80 0.13 -6.59
C HIS A 152 -26.08 1.15 -7.71
N VAL A 153 -25.14 2.04 -7.96
CA VAL A 153 -25.06 2.90 -9.15
C VAL A 153 -23.88 2.42 -10.00
N ASP A 154 -24.16 1.74 -11.10
CA ASP A 154 -23.17 1.23 -12.06
C ASP A 154 -23.13 2.12 -13.31
N LEU A 155 -22.05 2.88 -13.48
CA LEU A 155 -21.73 3.67 -14.68
C LEU A 155 -20.76 2.89 -15.55
N GLY A 156 -21.22 2.38 -16.70
CA GLY A 156 -20.45 1.44 -17.54
C GLY A 156 -20.42 1.78 -19.03
N HIS A 157 -19.24 1.63 -19.66
CA HIS A 157 -19.06 1.60 -21.11
C HIS A 157 -19.68 2.80 -21.88
N GLY A 158 -19.28 4.03 -21.54
CA GLY A 158 -19.75 5.23 -22.23
C GLY A 158 -19.23 6.56 -21.67
N ILE A 159 -19.69 7.67 -22.27
CA ILE A 159 -19.37 9.05 -21.88
C ILE A 159 -20.63 9.66 -21.30
N PHE A 160 -20.56 10.25 -20.10
CA PHE A 160 -21.72 10.77 -19.37
C PHE A 160 -21.43 12.09 -18.66
N ASP A 161 -22.48 12.90 -18.53
CA ASP A 161 -22.66 13.81 -17.40
C ASP A 161 -23.75 13.23 -16.49
N LEU A 162 -23.45 13.03 -15.21
CA LEU A 162 -24.44 12.62 -14.21
C LEU A 162 -24.76 13.81 -13.29
N GLU A 163 -25.97 14.36 -13.43
CA GLU A 163 -26.48 15.44 -12.57
C GLU A 163 -27.45 14.86 -11.54
N ALA A 164 -26.89 14.44 -10.40
CA ALA A 164 -27.63 13.90 -9.26
C ALA A 164 -27.22 14.62 -7.96
N GLY A 165 -27.02 15.94 -8.01
CA GLY A 165 -26.54 16.78 -6.91
C GLY A 165 -27.42 16.83 -5.65
N ARG A 166 -28.57 16.14 -5.63
CA ARG A 166 -29.42 15.92 -4.44
C ARG A 166 -29.38 14.48 -3.91
N LEU A 167 -28.58 13.59 -4.48
CA LEU A 167 -28.46 12.21 -4.05
C LEU A 167 -27.75 12.17 -2.70
N GLU A 168 -28.48 11.83 -1.63
CA GLU A 168 -28.01 11.83 -0.24
C GLU A 168 -27.37 10.49 0.13
N THR A 169 -27.89 9.38 -0.42
CA THR A 169 -27.48 8.01 -0.08
C THR A 169 -27.55 7.06 -1.26
N ILE A 170 -26.49 6.25 -1.44
CA ILE A 170 -26.49 5.02 -2.23
C ILE A 170 -26.29 3.86 -1.23
N ASN A 171 -27.25 2.94 -1.13
CA ASN A 171 -27.16 1.83 -0.16
C ASN A 171 -26.21 0.71 -0.62
N GLY A 172 -25.95 0.62 -1.93
CA GLY A 172 -24.94 -0.27 -2.51
C GLY A 172 -23.65 0.46 -2.87
N ASP A 173 -23.14 0.17 -4.07
CA ASP A 173 -21.81 0.59 -4.54
C ASP A 173 -21.97 1.76 -5.52
N LEU A 174 -20.93 2.57 -5.66
CA LEU A 174 -20.78 3.49 -6.78
C LEU A 174 -19.66 2.96 -7.66
N ARG A 175 -19.99 2.42 -8.83
CA ARG A 175 -19.03 1.75 -9.72
C ARG A 175 -18.89 2.50 -11.04
N LEU A 176 -17.65 2.76 -11.44
CA LEU A 176 -17.26 3.43 -12.67
C LEU A 176 -16.36 2.49 -13.46
N ARG A 177 -16.84 1.96 -14.60
CA ARG A 177 -16.11 0.92 -15.36
C ARG A 177 -16.08 1.23 -16.85
N ASP A 178 -14.87 1.32 -17.42
CA ASP A 178 -14.70 1.56 -18.85
C ASP A 178 -15.44 2.83 -19.34
N VAL A 179 -15.45 3.89 -18.52
CA VAL A 179 -16.17 5.16 -18.75
C VAL A 179 -15.25 6.31 -19.16
N GLY A 180 -15.76 7.18 -20.04
CA GLY A 180 -15.13 8.43 -20.46
C GLY A 180 -15.84 9.64 -19.84
N LEU A 181 -15.60 9.95 -18.56
CA LEU A 181 -16.40 10.97 -17.88
C LEU A 181 -16.07 12.41 -18.32
N VAL A 182 -17.10 13.27 -18.27
CA VAL A 182 -16.99 14.74 -18.40
C VAL A 182 -17.28 15.40 -17.04
N ALA A 183 -18.46 15.17 -16.45
CA ALA A 183 -18.80 15.59 -15.09
C ALA A 183 -19.65 14.58 -14.32
N VAL A 184 -19.49 14.55 -12.99
CA VAL A 184 -20.35 13.80 -12.07
C VAL A 184 -20.66 14.69 -10.86
N ASP A 185 -21.90 15.16 -10.74
CA ASP A 185 -22.38 15.87 -9.55
C ASP A 185 -23.08 14.90 -8.61
N LEU A 186 -22.37 14.55 -7.54
CA LEU A 186 -22.85 13.83 -6.36
C LEU A 186 -22.60 14.65 -5.09
N SER A 187 -22.72 15.97 -5.18
CA SER A 187 -22.30 16.92 -4.14
C SER A 187 -23.06 16.78 -2.80
N ALA A 188 -24.30 16.28 -2.82
CA ALA A 188 -25.07 15.97 -1.61
C ALA A 188 -24.79 14.58 -1.01
N LEU A 189 -24.01 13.71 -1.66
CA LEU A 189 -23.83 12.32 -1.21
C LEU A 189 -23.18 12.30 0.18
N THR A 190 -23.89 11.75 1.17
CA THR A 190 -23.47 11.72 2.57
C THR A 190 -22.98 10.35 3.02
N SER A 191 -23.52 9.28 2.41
CA SER A 191 -23.22 7.90 2.76
C SER A 191 -23.25 7.01 1.52
N LEU A 192 -22.28 6.10 1.45
CA LEU A 192 -22.22 5.00 0.50
C LEU A 192 -22.24 3.69 1.31
N GLY A 193 -23.23 2.82 1.11
CA GLY A 193 -23.39 1.61 1.92
C GLY A 193 -22.44 0.47 1.54
N GLY A 194 -21.97 0.44 0.30
CA GLY A 194 -20.97 -0.48 -0.22
C GLY A 194 -19.72 0.25 -0.71
N ALA A 195 -19.11 -0.25 -1.79
CA ALA A 195 -17.80 0.23 -2.26
C ALA A 195 -17.87 1.38 -3.28
N LEU A 196 -16.88 2.28 -3.24
CA LEU A 196 -16.54 3.20 -4.32
C LEU A 196 -15.51 2.51 -5.22
N ARG A 197 -15.88 2.16 -6.45
CA ARG A 197 -14.99 1.46 -7.39
C ARG A 197 -14.84 2.22 -8.70
N ALA A 198 -13.61 2.53 -9.13
CA ALA A 198 -13.34 3.13 -10.42
C ALA A 198 -12.21 2.36 -11.13
N THR A 199 -12.55 1.70 -12.25
CA THR A 199 -11.60 0.83 -12.97
C THR A 199 -11.62 1.14 -14.47
N ARG A 200 -10.44 1.27 -15.12
CA ARG A 200 -10.31 1.43 -16.59
C ARG A 200 -11.07 2.62 -17.19
N TYR A 201 -11.16 3.72 -16.46
CA TYR A 201 -11.78 4.95 -16.97
C TYR A 201 -10.77 5.83 -17.73
N SER A 202 -11.31 6.65 -18.62
CA SER A 202 -10.60 7.68 -19.37
C SER A 202 -11.31 9.02 -19.18
N THR A 203 -10.70 10.11 -19.62
CA THR A 203 -11.39 11.38 -19.86
C THR A 203 -11.57 11.58 -21.35
N SER A 204 -12.70 12.16 -21.77
CA SER A 204 -12.94 12.48 -23.19
C SER A 204 -11.93 13.48 -23.76
N ALA A 205 -11.28 14.28 -22.90
CA ALA A 205 -10.10 15.07 -23.24
C ALA A 205 -8.81 14.24 -23.21
N ALA A 206 -8.00 14.31 -24.27
CA ALA A 206 -6.68 13.69 -24.31
C ALA A 206 -5.77 14.30 -23.22
N GLY A 207 -5.36 13.48 -22.25
CA GLY A 207 -4.57 13.91 -21.09
C GLY A 207 -5.37 14.62 -19.98
N GLY A 208 -6.70 14.50 -19.98
CA GLY A 208 -7.54 15.02 -18.90
C GLY A 208 -7.38 14.26 -17.58
N SER A 209 -7.99 14.82 -16.52
CA SER A 209 -8.01 14.26 -15.17
C SER A 209 -9.42 13.95 -14.72
N LEU A 210 -9.65 12.79 -14.12
CA LEU A 210 -10.92 12.46 -13.46
C LEU A 210 -10.90 13.01 -12.03
N SER A 211 -11.76 13.99 -11.73
CA SER A 211 -11.96 14.47 -10.36
C SER A 211 -13.23 13.87 -9.76
N LEU A 212 -13.07 12.99 -8.78
CA LEU A 212 -14.15 12.44 -7.96
C LEU A 212 -14.26 13.26 -6.68
N THR A 213 -15.18 14.24 -6.66
CA THR A 213 -15.32 15.18 -5.54
C THR A 213 -16.64 14.96 -4.78
N PHE A 214 -16.53 14.55 -3.52
CA PHE A 214 -17.64 14.25 -2.61
C PHE A 214 -17.56 15.16 -1.36
N PRO A 215 -18.02 16.42 -1.43
CA PRO A 215 -17.84 17.41 -0.36
C PRO A 215 -18.71 17.15 0.89
N SER A 216 -19.67 16.24 0.79
CA SER A 216 -20.63 15.89 1.86
C SER A 216 -20.47 14.48 2.41
N LEU A 217 -19.66 13.62 1.77
CA LEU A 217 -19.54 12.19 2.09
C LEU A 217 -18.85 11.99 3.43
N ARG A 218 -19.42 11.15 4.29
CA ARG A 218 -18.98 10.94 5.68
C ARG A 218 -18.52 9.53 5.97
N ALA A 219 -19.14 8.54 5.34
CA ALA A 219 -18.83 7.13 5.53
C ALA A 219 -19.00 6.37 4.21
N ILE A 220 -18.14 5.36 4.03
CA ILE A 220 -18.23 4.33 2.99
C ILE A 220 -18.26 2.97 3.72
N GLY A 221 -19.26 2.14 3.44
CA GLY A 221 -19.51 0.85 4.08
C GLY A 221 -18.81 -0.35 3.43
N GLY A 222 -18.11 -0.13 2.33
CA GLY A 222 -17.19 -1.08 1.69
C GLY A 222 -15.86 -0.39 1.35
N ASP A 223 -15.29 -0.75 0.20
CA ASP A 223 -13.92 -0.37 -0.20
C ASP A 223 -13.86 0.97 -0.97
N ILE A 224 -12.65 1.52 -1.10
CA ILE A 224 -12.24 2.47 -2.14
C ILE A 224 -11.27 1.73 -3.06
N ASP A 225 -11.74 1.24 -4.21
CA ASP A 225 -10.93 0.55 -5.24
C ASP A 225 -10.81 1.46 -6.46
N LEU A 226 -9.67 2.14 -6.60
CA LEU A 226 -9.36 3.00 -7.75
C LEU A 226 -8.16 2.41 -8.51
N SER A 227 -8.42 1.90 -9.72
CA SER A 227 -7.42 1.17 -10.50
C SER A 227 -7.39 1.52 -12.00
N ALA A 228 -6.18 1.66 -12.53
CA ALA A 228 -5.88 1.65 -13.97
C ALA A 228 -6.71 2.64 -14.81
N GLY A 229 -6.69 3.93 -14.47
CA GLY A 229 -7.28 4.99 -15.28
C GLY A 229 -6.37 6.20 -15.42
N ALA A 230 -6.80 7.20 -16.18
CA ALA A 230 -6.05 8.46 -16.30
C ALA A 230 -5.82 9.12 -14.91
N THR A 231 -4.85 10.03 -14.83
CA THR A 231 -4.77 11.16 -13.87
C THR A 231 -6.05 11.32 -13.02
N THR A 232 -6.05 10.95 -11.74
CA THR A 232 -7.28 10.91 -10.91
C THR A 232 -7.12 11.61 -9.60
N TYR A 233 -8.12 12.38 -9.20
CA TYR A 233 -8.16 13.08 -7.93
C TYR A 233 -9.40 12.65 -7.14
N LEU A 234 -9.22 11.98 -5.99
CA LEU A 234 -10.31 11.70 -5.05
C LEU A 234 -10.32 12.75 -3.94
N VAL A 235 -11.44 13.45 -3.78
CA VAL A 235 -11.66 14.45 -2.74
C VAL A 235 -12.88 14.08 -1.93
N ALA A 236 -12.69 13.58 -0.72
CA ALA A 236 -13.79 13.40 0.24
C ALA A 236 -13.38 13.97 1.59
N ARG A 237 -13.19 15.29 1.66
CA ARG A 237 -12.75 16.04 2.85
C ARG A 237 -13.63 15.88 4.10
N ARG A 238 -14.78 15.22 4.00
CA ARG A 238 -15.67 14.90 5.14
C ARG A 238 -15.72 13.42 5.50
N LEU A 239 -15.08 12.55 4.72
CA LEU A 239 -15.03 11.12 4.98
C LEU A 239 -14.30 10.92 6.31
N ALA A 240 -14.94 10.22 7.24
CA ALA A 240 -14.44 9.99 8.59
C ALA A 240 -14.14 8.52 8.86
N THR A 241 -14.90 7.61 8.25
CA THR A 241 -14.77 6.16 8.44
C THR A 241 -14.90 5.42 7.11
N LEU A 242 -14.11 4.36 6.95
CA LEU A 242 -14.18 3.41 5.84
C LEU A 242 -14.23 1.99 6.41
N ALA A 243 -15.25 1.22 6.08
CA ALA A 243 -15.44 -0.13 6.64
C ALA A 243 -14.75 -1.25 5.82
N GLY A 244 -14.23 -0.95 4.63
CA GLY A 244 -13.44 -1.85 3.80
C GLY A 244 -12.03 -1.31 3.51
N ASP A 245 -11.43 -1.75 2.41
CA ASP A 245 -10.04 -1.44 2.05
C ASP A 245 -9.88 -0.11 1.30
N ILE A 246 -8.70 0.50 1.36
CA ILE A 246 -8.23 1.51 0.39
C ILE A 246 -7.26 0.84 -0.58
N ASP A 247 -7.71 0.56 -1.80
CA ASP A 247 -6.92 0.00 -2.89
C ASP A 247 -6.71 1.02 -4.00
N LEU A 248 -5.50 1.61 -4.06
CA LEU A 248 -5.12 2.60 -5.07
C LEU A 248 -4.01 2.03 -5.95
N THR A 249 -4.28 1.80 -7.23
CA THR A 249 -3.33 1.19 -8.17
C THR A 249 -3.25 1.96 -9.49
N ASP A 250 -2.04 2.25 -9.97
CA ASP A 250 -1.81 2.95 -11.25
C ASP A 250 -2.47 4.35 -11.34
N LEU A 251 -2.35 5.15 -10.28
CA LEU A 251 -2.87 6.53 -10.25
C LEU A 251 -1.74 7.55 -10.35
N ALA A 252 -1.92 8.53 -11.26
CA ALA A 252 -0.96 9.60 -11.51
C ALA A 252 -1.27 10.93 -10.78
N VAL A 253 -2.33 10.99 -9.97
CA VAL A 253 -2.74 12.15 -9.15
C VAL A 253 -3.32 11.67 -7.81
N GLY A 254 -3.34 12.57 -6.83
CA GLY A 254 -3.49 12.29 -5.41
C GLY A 254 -4.89 11.96 -4.86
N VAL A 255 -4.90 11.66 -3.55
CA VAL A 255 -6.10 11.38 -2.75
C VAL A 255 -6.10 12.27 -1.50
N ASP A 256 -7.21 12.97 -1.30
CA ASP A 256 -7.40 14.07 -0.35
C ASP A 256 -8.54 13.71 0.63
N LEU A 257 -8.17 12.95 1.66
CA LEU A 257 -9.05 12.43 2.72
C LEU A 257 -8.59 12.92 4.13
N PRO A 258 -8.37 14.24 4.33
CA PRO A 258 -7.69 14.79 5.52
C PRO A 258 -8.43 14.59 6.85
N ASN A 259 -9.69 14.16 6.82
CA ASN A 259 -10.53 13.91 8.01
C ASN A 259 -10.88 12.42 8.19
N LEU A 260 -10.33 11.51 7.36
CA LEU A 260 -10.49 10.08 7.57
C LEU A 260 -9.80 9.69 8.88
N VAL A 261 -10.49 8.97 9.76
CA VAL A 261 -10.03 8.61 11.11
C VAL A 261 -9.71 7.12 11.21
N SER A 262 -10.56 6.25 10.67
CA SER A 262 -10.36 4.79 10.66
C SER A 262 -10.56 4.17 9.29
N VAL A 263 -9.80 3.10 9.06
CA VAL A 263 -10.00 2.12 7.99
C VAL A 263 -10.12 0.75 8.65
N ASP A 264 -11.29 0.12 8.55
CA ASP A 264 -11.55 -1.18 9.18
C ASP A 264 -10.98 -2.36 8.34
N GLY A 265 -10.49 -2.07 7.13
CA GLY A 265 -9.70 -2.97 6.27
C GLY A 265 -8.22 -2.59 6.17
N GLU A 266 -7.63 -2.79 5.00
CA GLU A 266 -6.24 -2.47 4.65
C GLU A 266 -6.08 -1.12 3.93
N VAL A 267 -4.86 -0.57 3.89
CA VAL A 267 -4.49 0.57 3.03
C VAL A 267 -3.34 0.18 2.11
N ARG A 268 -3.62 0.02 0.82
CA ARG A 268 -2.71 -0.49 -0.20
C ARG A 268 -2.55 0.50 -1.35
N LEU A 269 -1.35 1.03 -1.49
CA LEU A 269 -0.97 2.03 -2.49
C LEU A 269 0.07 1.40 -3.41
N THR A 270 -0.23 1.22 -4.70
CA THR A 270 0.61 0.45 -5.63
C THR A 270 0.86 1.22 -6.92
N ARG A 271 2.13 1.40 -7.29
CA ARG A 271 2.57 2.03 -8.56
C ARG A 271 1.90 3.40 -8.77
N LEU A 272 2.09 4.29 -7.80
CA LEU A 272 1.56 5.65 -7.82
C LEU A 272 2.62 6.63 -8.31
N ASP A 273 2.33 7.37 -9.38
CA ASP A 273 3.22 8.37 -9.96
C ASP A 273 2.76 9.80 -9.54
N ALA A 274 3.70 10.68 -9.19
CA ALA A 274 3.47 12.11 -8.89
C ALA A 274 2.33 12.39 -7.87
N PHE A 275 2.20 11.55 -6.85
CA PHE A 275 1.02 11.46 -6.00
C PHE A 275 1.07 12.34 -4.74
N THR A 276 -0.02 13.07 -4.45
CA THR A 276 -0.25 13.72 -3.15
C THR A 276 -1.20 12.89 -2.29
N LEU A 277 -0.71 12.32 -1.19
CA LEU A 277 -1.55 11.62 -0.19
C LEU A 277 -1.86 12.57 0.97
N SER A 278 -3.14 12.77 1.30
CA SER A 278 -3.55 13.38 2.57
C SER A 278 -4.45 12.42 3.34
N LEU A 279 -3.90 11.92 4.44
CA LEU A 279 -4.50 11.04 5.44
C LEU A 279 -4.20 11.60 6.86
N ASP A 280 -4.13 12.92 6.97
CA ASP A 280 -3.57 13.67 8.12
C ASP A 280 -4.28 13.37 9.45
N SER A 281 -5.54 12.92 9.40
CA SER A 281 -6.35 12.55 10.57
C SER A 281 -6.44 11.05 10.84
N LEU A 282 -5.81 10.19 10.01
CA LEU A 282 -5.91 8.73 10.15
C LEU A 282 -5.25 8.31 11.46
N VAL A 283 -6.01 7.59 12.30
CA VAL A 283 -5.59 7.10 13.62
C VAL A 283 -5.37 5.60 13.62
N GLU A 284 -6.21 4.85 12.90
CA GLU A 284 -6.26 3.39 12.97
C GLU A 284 -6.49 2.76 11.60
N VAL A 285 -5.75 1.68 11.34
CA VAL A 285 -5.99 0.75 10.21
C VAL A 285 -6.04 -0.65 10.80
N SER A 286 -7.15 -1.37 10.62
CA SER A 286 -7.30 -2.70 11.24
C SER A 286 -6.49 -3.79 10.53
N GLY A 287 -6.22 -3.63 9.22
CA GLY A 287 -5.37 -4.52 8.42
C GLY A 287 -3.95 -3.99 8.20
N ASP A 288 -3.36 -4.37 7.06
CA ASP A 288 -2.03 -3.94 6.61
C ASP A 288 -2.03 -2.48 6.09
N VAL A 289 -0.88 -1.81 6.16
CA VAL A 289 -0.59 -0.55 5.46
C VAL A 289 0.60 -0.79 4.54
N SER A 290 0.38 -0.83 3.23
CA SER A 290 1.40 -1.10 2.22
C SER A 290 1.49 0.04 1.20
N VAL A 291 2.69 0.56 0.97
CA VAL A 291 2.98 1.50 -0.13
C VAL A 291 4.12 0.92 -0.97
N THR A 292 3.82 0.61 -2.22
CA THR A 292 4.73 0.01 -3.20
C THR A 292 4.84 0.93 -4.41
N GLY A 293 6.07 1.34 -4.74
CA GLY A 293 6.35 2.23 -5.87
C GLY A 293 6.30 1.56 -7.25
N SER A 294 6.87 2.26 -8.22
CA SER A 294 6.92 1.91 -9.65
C SER A 294 8.34 1.99 -10.25
N GLY A 295 9.36 2.26 -9.42
CA GLY A 295 10.67 2.74 -9.85
C GLY A 295 10.66 4.11 -10.55
N GLY A 296 9.51 4.80 -10.58
CA GLY A 296 9.27 6.06 -11.28
C GLY A 296 9.28 7.30 -10.38
N VAL A 297 8.61 8.38 -10.83
CA VAL A 297 8.49 9.64 -10.07
C VAL A 297 7.47 9.47 -8.95
N GLY A 298 7.93 9.30 -7.72
CA GLY A 298 7.12 8.82 -6.60
C GLY A 298 6.60 9.91 -5.64
N ILE A 299 6.09 9.44 -4.50
CA ILE A 299 5.79 10.27 -3.33
C ILE A 299 7.12 10.79 -2.76
N VAL A 300 7.27 12.11 -2.58
CA VAL A 300 8.52 12.72 -2.06
C VAL A 300 8.63 12.61 -0.52
N SER A 301 7.50 12.64 0.18
CA SER A 301 7.44 12.52 1.63
C SER A 301 6.17 11.81 2.07
N LEU A 302 6.30 10.80 2.92
CA LEU A 302 5.17 10.05 3.47
C LEU A 302 5.10 10.26 4.97
N ALA A 303 4.01 10.88 5.43
CA ALA A 303 3.78 11.15 6.85
C ALA A 303 2.33 10.84 7.21
N LEU A 304 2.15 10.00 8.23
CA LEU A 304 0.85 9.69 8.82
C LEU A 304 0.90 10.15 10.29
N PRO A 305 0.73 11.46 10.55
CA PRO A 305 1.15 12.09 11.81
C PRO A 305 0.29 11.69 13.02
N ARG A 306 -0.85 11.04 12.80
CA ARG A 306 -1.79 10.60 13.84
C ARG A 306 -2.00 9.08 13.89
N LEU A 307 -1.42 8.32 12.96
CA LEU A 307 -1.59 6.87 12.90
C LEU A 307 -0.96 6.25 14.15
N ALA A 308 -1.81 5.72 15.02
CA ALA A 308 -1.47 5.23 16.35
C ALA A 308 -1.48 3.69 16.44
N ALA A 309 -2.34 3.04 15.64
CA ALA A 309 -2.47 1.59 15.58
C ALA A 309 -2.57 1.09 14.13
N VAL A 310 -1.86 -0.01 13.84
CA VAL A 310 -2.04 -0.82 12.63
C VAL A 310 -2.15 -2.29 13.06
N GLY A 311 -3.29 -2.92 12.80
CA GLY A 311 -3.53 -4.31 13.21
C GLY A 311 -2.71 -5.35 12.41
N GLY A 312 -2.33 -5.00 11.18
CA GLY A 312 -1.49 -5.82 10.30
C GLY A 312 -0.02 -5.42 10.25
N ARG A 313 0.60 -5.58 9.08
CA ARG A 313 1.98 -5.18 8.74
C ARG A 313 2.01 -3.76 8.20
N VAL A 314 3.09 -3.03 8.48
CA VAL A 314 3.45 -1.80 7.74
C VAL A 314 4.57 -2.11 6.75
N THR A 315 4.37 -1.80 5.47
CA THR A 315 5.33 -2.05 4.38
C THR A 315 5.52 -0.82 3.50
N PHE A 316 6.78 -0.43 3.32
CA PHE A 316 7.21 0.57 2.35
C PHE A 316 8.20 -0.11 1.40
N THR A 317 7.98 0.01 0.09
CA THR A 317 8.78 -0.69 -0.90
C THR A 317 8.94 0.09 -2.21
N ASP A 318 10.16 0.17 -2.73
CA ASP A 318 10.49 0.77 -4.04
C ASP A 318 10.04 2.25 -4.17
N LEU A 319 10.05 3.00 -3.07
CA LEU A 319 9.66 4.40 -3.01
C LEU A 319 10.80 5.30 -3.51
N ALA A 320 11.06 5.24 -4.81
CA ALA A 320 12.24 5.82 -5.46
C ALA A 320 12.50 7.31 -5.16
N ASP A 321 11.48 8.11 -4.86
CA ASP A 321 11.60 9.54 -4.50
C ASP A 321 11.34 9.88 -3.02
N THR A 322 10.94 8.92 -2.18
CA THR A 322 10.61 9.23 -0.77
C THR A 322 11.87 9.48 0.04
N GLU A 323 12.08 10.73 0.46
CA GLU A 323 13.25 11.11 1.28
C GLU A 323 13.05 10.82 2.76
N ALA A 324 11.79 10.74 3.23
CA ALA A 324 11.46 10.45 4.62
C ALA A 324 10.08 9.80 4.81
N ILE A 325 10.04 8.81 5.70
CA ILE A 325 8.86 8.12 6.23
C ILE A 325 8.71 8.49 7.71
N ARG A 326 7.55 9.02 8.11
CA ARG A 326 7.29 9.46 9.50
C ARG A 326 5.96 8.97 10.03
N LEU A 327 6.03 8.11 11.06
CA LEU A 327 4.90 7.55 11.80
C LEU A 327 5.04 7.92 13.30
N PRO A 328 5.04 9.21 13.66
CA PRO A 328 5.45 9.67 14.98
C PRO A 328 4.48 9.28 16.10
N ALA A 329 3.22 9.00 15.77
CA ALA A 329 2.18 8.61 16.72
C ALA A 329 2.02 7.09 16.89
N LEU A 330 2.71 6.27 16.06
CA LEU A 330 2.49 4.83 16.04
C LEU A 330 2.95 4.21 17.36
N THR A 331 2.01 3.59 18.07
CA THR A 331 2.22 2.95 19.38
C THR A 331 1.90 1.47 19.38
N ASP A 332 1.09 1.00 18.43
CA ASP A 332 0.70 -0.40 18.28
C ASP A 332 0.85 -0.86 16.83
N LEU A 333 1.44 -2.03 16.64
CA LEU A 333 1.68 -2.64 15.33
C LEU A 333 1.61 -4.17 15.48
N GLY A 334 0.56 -4.77 14.90
CA GLY A 334 0.23 -6.18 15.10
C GLY A 334 1.18 -7.17 14.40
N ALA A 335 1.84 -6.76 13.32
CA ALA A 335 2.84 -7.57 12.61
C ALA A 335 4.16 -6.82 12.39
N ALA A 336 4.80 -7.00 11.23
CA ALA A 336 6.15 -6.49 10.95
C ALA A 336 6.15 -5.02 10.50
N LEU A 337 7.31 -4.37 10.60
CA LEU A 337 7.64 -3.12 9.92
C LEU A 337 8.73 -3.40 8.88
N THR A 338 8.38 -3.28 7.60
CA THR A 338 9.27 -3.56 6.46
C THR A 338 9.50 -2.31 5.62
N VAL A 339 10.77 -1.97 5.35
CA VAL A 339 11.19 -0.79 4.58
C VAL A 339 12.30 -1.20 3.62
N THR A 340 12.01 -1.27 2.31
CA THR A 340 12.96 -1.86 1.36
C THR A 340 12.98 -1.30 -0.05
N LEU A 341 14.14 -1.35 -0.71
CA LEU A 341 14.37 -0.82 -2.06
C LEU A 341 14.18 0.71 -2.18
N ASP A 342 14.11 1.44 -1.06
CA ASP A 342 13.84 2.88 -1.04
C ASP A 342 15.12 3.67 -1.29
N SER A 343 15.48 3.81 -2.58
CA SER A 343 16.79 4.30 -3.03
C SER A 343 17.16 5.73 -2.63
N ARG A 344 16.17 6.57 -2.24
CA ARG A 344 16.35 7.97 -1.77
C ARG A 344 16.02 8.19 -0.29
N LEU A 345 15.63 7.15 0.46
CA LEU A 345 15.21 7.30 1.85
C LEU A 345 16.38 7.68 2.76
N THR A 346 16.24 8.83 3.45
CA THR A 346 17.25 9.34 4.41
C THR A 346 16.76 9.31 5.86
N THR A 347 15.45 9.17 6.09
CA THR A 347 14.87 9.13 7.44
C THR A 347 13.69 8.16 7.51
N LEU A 348 13.80 7.15 8.36
CA LEU A 348 12.70 6.37 8.91
C LEU A 348 12.52 6.77 10.37
N SER A 349 11.37 7.33 10.74
CA SER A 349 11.12 7.81 12.10
C SER A 349 9.78 7.30 12.65
N VAL A 350 9.87 6.47 13.70
CA VAL A 350 8.74 5.85 14.39
C VAL A 350 8.96 6.02 15.90
N THR A 351 8.70 7.23 16.39
CA THR A 351 9.22 7.70 17.69
C THR A 351 8.52 7.14 18.92
N SER A 352 7.31 6.59 18.77
CA SER A 352 6.44 6.23 19.89
C SER A 352 6.20 4.72 20.06
N LEU A 353 6.69 3.89 19.14
CA LEU A 353 6.46 2.44 19.14
C LEU A 353 7.32 1.77 20.24
N PRO A 354 6.73 1.22 21.31
CA PRO A 354 7.50 0.72 22.44
C PRO A 354 7.93 -0.75 22.29
N ILE A 355 7.13 -1.54 21.58
CA ILE A 355 7.30 -2.98 21.35
C ILE A 355 6.86 -3.26 19.92
N LEU A 356 7.60 -4.11 19.23
CA LEU A 356 7.18 -4.71 17.96
C LEU A 356 7.04 -6.21 18.17
N HIS A 357 5.87 -6.79 17.88
CA HIS A 357 5.62 -8.21 18.15
C HIS A 357 6.19 -9.16 17.09
N SER A 358 6.60 -8.63 15.93
CA SER A 358 7.18 -9.37 14.80
C SER A 358 8.51 -8.71 14.38
N ASP A 359 8.80 -8.66 13.08
CA ASP A 359 10.10 -8.30 12.53
C ASP A 359 10.22 -6.80 12.21
N LEU A 360 11.39 -6.21 12.48
CA LEU A 360 11.81 -4.92 11.94
C LEU A 360 12.84 -5.16 10.83
N ILE A 361 12.42 -4.96 9.57
CA ILE A 361 13.22 -5.26 8.38
C ILE A 361 13.47 -3.95 7.63
N VAL A 362 14.74 -3.50 7.59
CA VAL A 362 15.19 -2.32 6.85
C VAL A 362 16.31 -2.74 5.90
N THR A 363 15.99 -2.96 4.63
CA THR A 363 16.92 -3.60 3.68
C THR A 363 16.95 -2.94 2.30
N ASP A 364 18.10 -2.88 1.63
CA ASP A 364 18.23 -2.33 0.25
C ASP A 364 17.91 -0.83 0.06
N ASN A 365 18.14 -0.01 1.08
CA ASN A 365 17.84 1.43 1.03
C ASN A 365 19.09 2.25 0.63
N GLY A 366 18.98 3.09 -0.40
CA GLY A 366 20.13 3.53 -1.22
C GLY A 366 21.00 4.66 -0.66
N GLN A 367 20.56 5.36 0.39
CA GLN A 367 21.27 6.49 0.99
C GLN A 367 21.75 6.18 2.43
N ALA A 368 22.48 7.13 3.02
CA ALA A 368 22.66 7.18 4.46
C ALA A 368 21.31 7.46 5.15
N LEU A 369 20.85 6.47 5.91
CA LEU A 369 19.52 6.40 6.52
C LEU A 369 19.61 6.58 8.04
N LEU A 370 18.88 7.56 8.56
CA LEU A 370 18.54 7.62 9.98
C LEU A 370 17.38 6.65 10.26
N VAL A 371 17.62 5.65 11.12
CA VAL A 371 16.60 4.73 11.64
C VAL A 371 16.30 5.13 13.09
N ASP A 372 15.24 5.92 13.28
CA ASP A 372 14.90 6.60 14.53
C ASP A 372 13.68 5.96 15.21
N LEU A 373 13.93 4.98 16.08
CA LEU A 373 12.93 4.30 16.91
C LEU A 373 13.35 4.33 18.40
N PRO A 374 13.49 5.53 19.01
CA PRO A 374 14.06 5.71 20.34
C PRO A 374 13.25 5.08 21.48
N ALA A 375 11.94 4.84 21.30
CA ALA A 375 11.08 4.18 22.27
C ALA A 375 11.12 2.65 22.19
N LEU A 376 11.63 2.07 21.09
CA LEU A 376 11.53 0.63 20.83
C LEU A 376 12.40 -0.15 21.82
N SER A 377 11.74 -0.90 22.69
CA SER A 377 12.35 -1.66 23.79
C SER A 377 12.45 -3.16 23.54
N SER A 378 11.64 -3.70 22.62
CA SER A 378 11.58 -5.12 22.32
C SER A 378 11.18 -5.37 20.87
N VAL A 379 11.84 -6.34 20.23
CA VAL A 379 11.45 -6.92 18.94
C VAL A 379 11.15 -8.40 19.13
N GLY A 380 9.91 -8.81 18.83
CA GLY A 380 9.40 -10.17 19.01
C GLY A 380 9.87 -11.15 17.93
N GLY A 381 10.25 -10.64 16.77
CA GLY A 381 10.90 -11.40 15.69
C GLY A 381 12.34 -10.95 15.45
N ASN A 382 12.72 -10.84 14.18
CA ASN A 382 14.04 -10.42 13.73
C ASN A 382 14.19 -8.89 13.71
N LEU A 383 15.41 -8.40 13.92
CA LEU A 383 15.84 -7.04 13.61
C LEU A 383 16.92 -7.10 12.52
N GLU A 384 16.58 -6.69 11.31
CA GLU A 384 17.43 -6.79 10.13
C GLU A 384 17.73 -5.41 9.53
N LEU A 385 19.01 -5.03 9.49
CA LEU A 385 19.52 -3.80 8.89
C LEU A 385 20.55 -4.17 7.80
N GLN A 386 20.10 -4.38 6.56
CA GLN A 386 20.95 -5.01 5.51
C GLN A 386 21.05 -4.22 4.20
N ARG A 387 22.21 -4.23 3.54
CA ARG A 387 22.40 -3.69 2.17
C ARG A 387 21.94 -2.22 2.01
N THR A 388 22.16 -1.38 3.03
CA THR A 388 21.80 0.04 2.98
C THR A 388 23.02 0.95 2.76
N GLY A 389 22.83 2.15 2.21
CA GLY A 389 23.90 3.11 1.90
C GLY A 389 24.57 3.78 3.11
N GLY A 390 24.08 3.53 4.32
CA GLY A 390 24.61 4.03 5.59
C GLY A 390 23.54 4.00 6.68
N VAL A 391 23.87 3.74 7.96
CA VAL A 391 22.86 3.72 9.04
C VAL A 391 23.31 4.48 10.31
N ASP A 392 22.50 5.44 10.76
CA ASP A 392 22.46 5.93 12.16
C ASP A 392 21.24 5.27 12.84
N ALA A 393 21.47 4.18 13.59
CA ALA A 393 20.41 3.43 14.26
C ALA A 393 20.23 3.93 15.70
N ARG A 394 19.11 4.62 15.97
CA ARG A 394 18.75 5.15 17.28
C ARG A 394 17.79 4.23 18.00
N LEU A 395 18.34 3.10 18.44
CA LEU A 395 17.65 2.02 19.13
C LEU A 395 18.04 1.99 20.62
N GLY A 396 18.17 3.17 21.24
CA GLY A 396 18.79 3.33 22.56
C GLY A 396 18.05 2.65 23.72
N ALA A 397 16.76 2.37 23.56
CA ALA A 397 15.93 1.65 24.54
C ALA A 397 15.86 0.14 24.29
N LEU A 398 16.37 -0.37 23.16
CA LEU A 398 16.17 -1.75 22.73
C LEU A 398 16.88 -2.72 23.68
N ALA A 399 16.08 -3.43 24.48
CA ALA A 399 16.53 -4.36 25.50
C ALA A 399 16.56 -5.81 25.00
N THR A 400 15.65 -6.21 24.11
CA THR A 400 15.57 -7.59 23.62
C THR A 400 15.25 -7.68 22.13
N VAL A 401 15.91 -8.61 21.44
CA VAL A 401 15.49 -9.12 20.12
C VAL A 401 15.25 -10.62 20.29
N THR A 402 14.05 -11.10 20.00
CA THR A 402 13.68 -12.49 20.31
C THR A 402 14.07 -13.46 19.18
N GLY A 403 14.11 -12.96 17.95
CA GLY A 403 14.70 -13.63 16.79
C GLY A 403 16.16 -13.26 16.57
N ASP A 404 16.53 -13.08 15.30
CA ASP A 404 17.87 -12.74 14.86
C ASP A 404 18.10 -11.22 14.90
N LEU A 405 19.27 -10.77 15.39
CA LEU A 405 19.76 -9.39 15.24
C LEU A 405 20.85 -9.39 14.16
N ARG A 406 20.52 -8.92 12.95
CA ARG A 406 21.40 -8.98 11.78
C ARG A 406 21.67 -7.60 11.20
N VAL A 407 22.93 -7.19 11.20
CA VAL A 407 23.42 -5.99 10.52
C VAL A 407 24.45 -6.40 9.48
N ALA A 408 24.10 -6.28 8.19
CA ALA A 408 24.87 -6.91 7.12
C ALA A 408 25.03 -6.05 5.86
N ALA A 409 26.24 -6.01 5.27
CA ALA A 409 26.51 -5.29 4.02
C ALA A 409 26.07 -3.81 4.04
N THR A 410 26.26 -3.15 5.18
CA THR A 410 25.74 -1.82 5.50
C THR A 410 26.85 -1.00 6.18
N PRO A 411 27.23 0.18 5.66
CA PRO A 411 27.98 1.15 6.44
C PRO A 411 27.15 1.62 7.63
N ILE A 412 27.73 1.68 8.82
CA ILE A 412 27.11 2.18 10.03
C ILE A 412 27.80 3.51 10.38
N ASN A 413 27.04 4.59 10.50
CA ASN A 413 27.54 5.81 11.13
C ASN A 413 27.48 5.68 12.65
N ARG A 414 26.45 4.99 13.17
CA ARG A 414 26.28 4.71 14.61
C ARG A 414 25.35 3.51 14.82
N LEU A 415 25.80 2.53 15.61
CA LEU A 415 24.98 1.42 16.12
C LEU A 415 25.12 1.37 17.65
N GLY A 416 24.30 2.15 18.35
CA GLY A 416 24.28 2.18 19.80
C GLY A 416 23.15 1.33 20.37
N LEU A 417 23.49 0.17 20.94
CA LEU A 417 22.55 -0.75 21.59
C LEU A 417 22.86 -0.90 23.10
N PRO A 418 22.89 0.20 23.88
CA PRO A 418 23.37 0.19 25.27
C PRO A 418 22.43 -0.53 26.24
N ALA A 419 21.14 -0.67 25.89
CA ALA A 419 20.13 -1.33 26.70
C ALA A 419 20.01 -2.84 26.42
N LEU A 420 20.62 -3.34 25.34
CA LEU A 420 20.41 -4.71 24.86
C LEU A 420 20.93 -5.73 25.88
N THR A 421 20.05 -6.59 26.37
CA THR A 421 20.35 -7.66 27.35
C THR A 421 20.31 -9.05 26.75
N ALA A 422 19.52 -9.29 25.69
CA ALA A 422 19.42 -10.60 25.06
C ALA A 422 19.13 -10.53 23.55
N VAL A 423 19.75 -11.46 22.82
CA VAL A 423 19.34 -11.86 21.45
C VAL A 423 18.90 -13.32 21.52
N GLY A 424 17.65 -13.63 21.16
CA GLY A 424 17.07 -14.96 21.33
C GLY A 424 17.56 -16.00 20.32
N ARG A 425 18.04 -15.55 19.16
CA ARG A 425 18.72 -16.38 18.15
C ARG A 425 20.08 -15.77 17.79
N HIS A 426 20.34 -15.48 16.52
CA HIS A 426 21.68 -15.13 16.03
C HIS A 426 21.97 -13.63 16.14
N LEU A 427 23.16 -13.25 16.62
CA LEU A 427 23.70 -11.89 16.52
C LEU A 427 24.76 -11.87 15.42
N VAL A 428 24.44 -11.25 14.27
CA VAL A 428 25.32 -11.21 13.10
C VAL A 428 25.66 -9.77 12.73
N ILE A 429 26.96 -9.45 12.73
CA ILE A 429 27.55 -8.22 12.20
C ILE A 429 28.50 -8.63 11.08
N SER A 430 28.11 -8.39 9.82
CA SER A 430 28.91 -8.85 8.67
C SER A 430 29.03 -7.83 7.54
N ASP A 431 30.20 -7.65 6.93
CA ASP A 431 30.38 -6.67 5.82
C ASP A 431 29.95 -5.24 6.19
N VAL A 432 30.30 -4.82 7.41
CA VAL A 432 30.00 -3.48 7.92
C VAL A 432 31.24 -2.61 7.82
N THR A 433 31.07 -1.31 7.58
CA THR A 433 32.09 -0.26 7.74
C THR A 433 31.57 0.82 8.68
N CYS A 434 32.35 1.36 9.62
CA CYS A 434 31.87 2.41 10.54
C CYS A 434 32.98 3.37 10.98
N ASN A 435 32.57 4.58 11.37
CA ASN A 435 33.47 5.69 11.71
C ASN A 435 34.03 5.63 13.14
N ASP A 436 33.33 5.00 14.08
CA ASP A 436 33.62 5.11 15.52
C ASP A 436 34.52 3.97 16.06
N GLY A 437 34.90 2.98 15.24
CA GLY A 437 35.86 1.93 15.59
C GLY A 437 35.38 0.86 16.59
N VAL A 438 34.44 1.18 17.48
CA VAL A 438 34.08 0.32 18.62
C VAL A 438 32.63 -0.16 18.53
N VAL A 439 32.42 -1.46 18.75
CA VAL A 439 31.08 -2.04 19.02
C VAL A 439 31.01 -2.46 20.48
N ALA A 440 30.05 -1.91 21.20
CA ALA A 440 29.85 -2.15 22.62
C ALA A 440 28.41 -2.58 22.94
N PHE A 441 28.29 -3.74 23.58
CA PHE A 441 27.07 -4.32 24.12
C PHE A 441 27.19 -4.43 25.65
N PRO A 442 27.10 -3.31 26.40
CA PRO A 442 27.50 -3.26 27.80
C PRO A 442 26.62 -4.11 28.75
N LEU A 443 25.39 -4.42 28.35
CA LEU A 443 24.42 -5.17 29.15
C LEU A 443 24.02 -6.53 28.54
N LEU A 444 24.55 -6.89 27.37
CA LEU A 444 24.15 -8.10 26.65
C LEU A 444 24.66 -9.32 27.40
N ALA A 445 23.74 -10.12 27.94
CA ALA A 445 24.02 -11.24 28.83
C ALA A 445 23.98 -12.60 28.13
N THR A 446 23.12 -12.75 27.10
CA THR A 446 22.89 -14.02 26.40
C THR A 446 22.62 -13.83 24.91
N ILE A 447 23.19 -14.71 24.08
CA ILE A 447 22.82 -14.88 22.68
C ILE A 447 22.37 -16.34 22.52
N GLY A 448 21.13 -16.61 22.10
CA GLY A 448 20.59 -17.97 22.06
C GLY A 448 21.02 -18.82 20.85
N GLY A 449 21.60 -18.18 19.84
CA GLY A 449 22.24 -18.80 18.69
C GLY A 449 23.69 -18.31 18.53
N ASP A 450 24.10 -18.08 17.29
CA ASP A 450 25.48 -17.74 16.93
C ASP A 450 25.81 -16.27 17.21
N LEU A 451 27.06 -15.99 17.60
CA LEU A 451 27.65 -14.66 17.60
C LEU A 451 28.64 -14.56 16.44
N GLU A 452 28.25 -13.90 15.36
CA GLU A 452 29.09 -13.68 14.19
C GLU A 452 29.52 -12.21 14.07
N VAL A 453 30.83 -11.95 14.06
CA VAL A 453 31.41 -10.64 13.74
C VAL A 453 32.48 -10.84 12.67
N VAL A 454 32.12 -10.56 11.42
CA VAL A 454 32.83 -11.09 10.24
C VAL A 454 33.04 -10.02 9.17
N ARG A 455 34.28 -9.81 8.72
CA ARG A 455 34.61 -8.78 7.71
C ARG A 455 34.13 -7.37 8.14
N ALA A 456 34.15 -7.07 9.43
CA ALA A 456 33.94 -5.73 9.97
C ALA A 456 35.27 -4.96 9.94
N THR A 457 35.69 -4.50 8.76
CA THR A 457 37.07 -4.02 8.47
C THR A 457 37.46 -2.68 9.09
N TRP A 458 36.72 -2.22 10.09
CA TRP A 458 36.85 -0.95 10.81
C TRP A 458 36.87 -1.17 12.33
N LEU A 459 36.50 -2.37 12.76
CA LEU A 459 36.22 -2.69 14.14
C LEU A 459 37.55 -2.86 14.87
N SER A 460 37.92 -1.90 15.70
CA SER A 460 39.11 -1.95 16.54
C SER A 460 38.88 -2.66 17.88
N SER A 461 37.64 -2.65 18.38
CA SER A 461 37.30 -3.38 19.60
C SER A 461 35.85 -3.87 19.64
N LEU A 462 35.67 -5.12 20.08
CA LEU A 462 34.39 -5.74 20.40
C LEU A 462 34.28 -5.91 21.92
N LEU A 463 33.31 -5.22 22.53
CA LEU A 463 33.11 -5.18 23.98
C LEU A 463 31.73 -5.75 24.33
N ALA A 464 31.66 -6.92 24.98
CA ALA A 464 30.43 -7.43 25.59
C ALA A 464 30.71 -7.91 27.03
N PRO A 465 30.94 -6.97 27.97
CA PRO A 465 31.44 -7.28 29.32
C PRO A 465 30.43 -8.04 30.21
N ALA A 466 29.16 -8.08 29.84
CA ALA A 466 28.11 -8.81 30.55
C ALA A 466 27.78 -10.17 29.91
N LEU A 467 28.36 -10.51 28.74
CA LEU A 467 27.98 -11.70 27.97
C LEU A 467 28.46 -12.95 28.69
N THR A 468 27.52 -13.79 29.11
CA THR A 468 27.80 -15.03 29.85
C THR A 468 27.67 -16.29 28.98
N HIS A 469 26.73 -16.30 28.04
CA HIS A 469 26.39 -17.48 27.24
C HIS A 469 26.18 -17.12 25.77
N VAL A 470 26.80 -17.90 24.88
CA VAL A 470 26.49 -17.95 23.44
C VAL A 470 25.98 -19.34 23.10
N GLY A 471 24.83 -19.38 22.44
CA GLY A 471 24.13 -20.59 22.05
C GLY A 471 23.05 -21.07 22.99
N SER A 472 22.43 -22.18 22.60
CA SER A 472 21.43 -22.91 23.37
C SER A 472 21.38 -24.38 22.95
N VAL A 473 20.88 -25.23 23.86
CA VAL A 473 20.64 -26.65 23.59
C VAL A 473 19.16 -26.85 23.25
N ALA A 474 18.83 -27.05 21.98
CA ALA A 474 17.48 -27.35 21.53
C ALA A 474 17.39 -28.78 20.96
N GLY A 475 16.40 -29.55 21.42
CA GLY A 475 16.24 -30.96 20.98
C GLY A 475 17.38 -31.90 21.37
N GLY A 476 18.28 -31.50 22.28
CA GLY A 476 19.46 -32.26 22.69
C GLY A 476 20.70 -32.05 21.81
N PHE A 477 20.65 -31.11 20.87
CA PHE A 477 21.80 -30.67 20.08
C PHE A 477 22.20 -29.26 20.53
N PRO A 478 23.49 -29.00 20.82
CA PRO A 478 23.98 -27.65 21.03
C PRO A 478 24.07 -26.90 19.70
N PHE A 479 23.69 -25.62 19.71
CA PHE A 479 23.87 -24.67 18.61
C PHE A 479 24.35 -23.35 19.20
N GLY A 480 25.13 -22.56 18.45
CA GLY A 480 25.63 -21.27 18.91
C GLY A 480 27.15 -21.18 18.82
N ASP A 481 27.64 -20.92 17.62
CA ASP A 481 29.05 -20.70 17.36
C ASP A 481 29.44 -19.24 17.70
N LEU A 482 30.64 -19.05 18.23
CA LEU A 482 31.27 -17.73 18.35
C LEU A 482 32.29 -17.57 17.22
N ARG A 483 31.98 -16.74 16.24
CA ARG A 483 32.77 -16.55 15.01
C ARG A 483 33.21 -15.10 14.85
N VAL A 484 34.48 -14.81 15.15
CA VAL A 484 35.11 -13.50 14.99
C VAL A 484 36.17 -13.62 13.91
N GLU A 485 35.84 -13.28 12.67
CA GLU A 485 36.67 -13.62 11.51
C GLU A 485 36.92 -12.48 10.52
N SER A 486 38.17 -12.38 10.04
CA SER A 486 38.57 -11.43 9.00
C SER A 486 38.28 -9.96 9.35
N ASN A 487 38.48 -9.58 10.61
CA ASN A 487 38.38 -8.19 11.08
C ASN A 487 39.81 -7.63 11.25
N PRO A 488 40.45 -7.12 10.17
CA PRO A 488 41.88 -6.79 10.17
C PRO A 488 42.29 -5.74 11.22
N ASP A 489 41.40 -4.78 11.51
CA ASP A 489 41.68 -3.69 12.45
C ASP A 489 41.40 -4.06 13.92
N LEU A 490 40.86 -5.26 14.19
CA LEU A 490 40.44 -5.68 15.52
C LEU A 490 41.65 -5.96 16.41
N ALA A 491 41.83 -5.13 17.44
CA ALA A 491 42.92 -5.22 18.40
C ALA A 491 42.48 -5.72 19.79
N ALA A 492 41.18 -5.69 20.11
CA ALA A 492 40.67 -6.11 21.42
C ALA A 492 39.31 -6.82 21.35
N LEU A 493 39.28 -8.07 21.80
CA LEU A 493 38.08 -8.89 22.02
C LEU A 493 37.86 -9.03 23.54
N THR A 494 36.83 -8.39 24.10
CA THR A 494 36.64 -8.32 25.57
C THR A 494 35.32 -8.95 25.99
N LEU A 495 35.40 -10.22 26.41
CA LEU A 495 34.29 -11.06 26.87
C LEU A 495 34.52 -11.63 28.30
N PRO A 496 34.84 -10.80 29.31
CA PRO A 496 35.34 -11.24 30.62
C PRO A 496 34.33 -12.01 31.50
N ALA A 497 33.04 -11.95 31.16
CA ALA A 497 31.98 -12.66 31.86
C ALA A 497 31.55 -13.95 31.15
N LEU A 498 32.19 -14.32 30.03
CA LEU A 498 31.77 -15.47 29.22
C LEU A 498 32.05 -16.78 29.98
N GLU A 499 31.00 -17.55 30.21
CA GLU A 499 31.04 -18.83 30.93
C GLU A 499 30.93 -20.01 29.95
N ALA A 500 30.11 -19.87 28.90
CA ALA A 500 29.89 -20.93 27.91
C ALA A 500 29.68 -20.46 26.46
N VAL A 501 30.14 -21.28 25.52
CA VAL A 501 29.79 -21.28 24.10
C VAL A 501 29.35 -22.71 23.75
N GLU A 502 28.08 -22.91 23.43
CA GLU A 502 27.52 -24.25 23.19
C GLU A 502 28.11 -24.90 21.92
N GLY A 503 28.37 -24.09 20.88
CA GLY A 503 28.98 -24.51 19.62
C GLY A 503 30.50 -24.38 19.58
N HIS A 504 31.01 -24.05 18.40
CA HIS A 504 32.42 -23.84 18.10
C HIS A 504 32.88 -22.42 18.44
N VAL A 505 34.17 -22.23 18.71
CA VAL A 505 34.82 -20.92 18.76
C VAL A 505 35.79 -20.82 17.59
N SER A 506 35.58 -19.85 16.70
CA SER A 506 36.48 -19.55 15.58
C SER A 506 36.88 -18.08 15.64
N VAL A 507 38.14 -17.83 16.01
CA VAL A 507 38.74 -16.48 15.97
C VAL A 507 39.90 -16.51 14.99
N ARG A 508 39.68 -16.02 13.77
CA ARG A 508 40.63 -16.16 12.65
C ARG A 508 40.84 -14.88 11.85
N HIS A 509 42.04 -14.68 11.35
CA HIS A 509 42.36 -13.58 10.41
C HIS A 509 42.08 -12.15 10.96
N ASN A 510 42.22 -11.93 12.26
CA ASN A 510 42.02 -10.62 12.90
C ASN A 510 43.37 -9.96 13.23
N ALA A 511 44.12 -9.51 12.21
CA ALA A 511 45.58 -9.30 12.20
C ALA A 511 46.24 -8.42 13.30
N LEU A 512 45.46 -7.72 14.14
CA LEU A 512 45.94 -6.93 15.28
C LEU A 512 45.60 -7.53 16.65
N LEU A 513 44.98 -8.71 16.70
CA LEU A 513 44.48 -9.35 17.93
C LEU A 513 45.48 -10.43 18.39
N GLU A 514 46.11 -10.25 19.55
CA GLU A 514 47.11 -11.21 20.03
C GLU A 514 46.46 -12.56 20.41
N SER A 515 46.84 -13.63 19.70
CA SER A 515 46.29 -14.99 19.92
C SER A 515 46.49 -15.51 21.35
N GLU A 516 47.50 -15.03 22.10
CA GLU A 516 47.70 -15.40 23.51
C GLU A 516 46.61 -14.81 24.43
N ASP A 517 46.19 -13.56 24.23
CA ASP A 517 45.11 -12.92 24.99
C ASP A 517 43.74 -13.56 24.70
N VAL A 518 43.51 -13.93 23.44
CA VAL A 518 42.31 -14.68 23.02
C VAL A 518 42.30 -16.07 23.64
N ALA A 519 43.42 -16.80 23.60
CA ALA A 519 43.55 -18.11 24.24
C ALA A 519 43.34 -18.03 25.76
N ALA A 520 43.87 -16.99 26.42
CA ALA A 520 43.65 -16.74 27.84
C ALA A 520 42.16 -16.48 28.16
N THR A 521 41.45 -15.76 27.29
CA THR A 521 40.00 -15.53 27.42
C THR A 521 39.22 -16.85 27.38
N PHE A 522 39.50 -17.71 26.40
CA PHE A 522 38.77 -18.99 26.25
C PHE A 522 39.26 -20.13 27.15
N ALA A 523 40.40 -19.99 27.83
CA ALA A 523 40.94 -21.02 28.73
C ALA A 523 40.05 -21.35 29.94
N THR A 524 39.10 -20.48 30.29
CA THR A 524 38.13 -20.69 31.38
C THR A 524 36.68 -20.84 30.89
N VAL A 525 36.44 -20.74 29.58
CA VAL A 525 35.11 -20.83 28.96
C VAL A 525 34.78 -22.30 28.66
N THR A 526 33.57 -22.73 28.96
CA THR A 526 33.09 -24.05 28.53
C THR A 526 32.71 -23.98 27.05
N VAL A 527 33.49 -24.61 26.17
CA VAL A 527 33.20 -24.70 24.74
C VAL A 527 32.74 -26.11 24.40
N GLY A 528 31.55 -26.24 23.79
CA GLY A 528 31.00 -27.54 23.41
C GLY A 528 31.62 -28.14 22.13
N GLY A 529 32.06 -27.27 21.22
CA GLY A 529 32.73 -27.61 19.97
C GLY A 529 34.26 -27.45 19.98
N GLU A 530 34.82 -27.24 18.79
CA GLU A 530 36.25 -26.95 18.60
C GLU A 530 36.56 -25.48 18.85
N VAL A 531 37.73 -25.19 19.43
CA VAL A 531 38.32 -23.84 19.51
C VAL A 531 39.42 -23.72 18.46
N THR A 532 39.21 -22.93 17.41
CA THR A 532 40.26 -22.60 16.43
C THR A 532 40.68 -21.14 16.53
N LEU A 533 41.95 -20.92 16.85
CA LEU A 533 42.59 -19.60 16.89
C LEU A 533 43.75 -19.61 15.88
N CYS A 534 43.69 -18.82 14.80
CA CYS A 534 44.84 -18.65 13.90
C CYS A 534 44.79 -17.41 12.99
N GLY A 535 45.96 -16.89 12.63
CA GLY A 535 46.08 -15.72 11.75
C GLY A 535 45.63 -14.41 12.41
N ASN A 536 45.61 -14.33 13.75
CA ASN A 536 45.21 -13.13 14.47
C ASN A 536 46.40 -12.21 14.74
N LEU A 537 47.62 -12.73 14.88
CA LEU A 537 48.82 -11.88 14.84
C LEU A 537 49.41 -11.80 13.42
N GLU A 538 49.88 -10.63 12.99
CA GLU A 538 50.53 -10.46 11.68
C GLU A 538 51.67 -11.47 11.47
N GLY A 539 51.53 -12.33 10.46
CA GLY A 539 52.49 -13.40 10.14
C GLY A 539 52.17 -14.78 10.72
N GLU A 540 51.14 -14.91 11.56
CA GLU A 540 50.64 -16.20 12.03
C GLU A 540 49.96 -16.99 10.88
N VAL A 541 50.33 -18.25 10.69
CA VAL A 541 49.79 -19.10 9.62
C VAL A 541 48.49 -19.76 10.09
N CYS A 542 47.40 -19.51 9.36
CA CYS A 542 46.11 -20.17 9.57
C CYS A 542 45.95 -21.24 8.45
N PRO A 543 45.94 -22.54 8.79
CA PRO A 543 45.96 -23.64 7.82
C PRO A 543 44.62 -23.94 7.15
#